data_AF-A0A3N2CYH8-F1
#
_entry.id   AF-A0A3N2CYH8-F1
#
_cell.length_a   1.000
_cell.length_b   1.000
_cell.length_c   1.000
_cell.angle_alpha   90.00
_cell.angle_beta   90.00
_cell.angle_gamma   90.00
#
_symmetry.space_group_name_H-M   'P 1'
#
loop_
_entity.id
_entity.type
_entity.pdbx_description
1 polymer ?
#
loop_
_entity_poly.entity_id
_entity_poly.type
_entity_poly.pdbx_seq_one_letter_code
_entity_poly.pdbx_strand_id
1 'polypeptide(L)' 'MGTATVEVLSTDDAERRRAEILSAAGGDEQSLRDRAAQYALSARELAALDALDALDALDYLLGGHRTEN' A
#
# COMPACT_ATOMS: atom_id res chain seq x y z
N MET A 1 13.20 -4.11 23.19
CA MET A 1 13.19 -4.84 21.90
C MET A 1 11.73 -5.08 21.55
N GLY A 2 11.09 -4.14 20.86
CA GLY A 2 9.68 -4.31 20.46
C GLY A 2 9.63 -5.17 19.21
N THR A 3 9.15 -6.41 19.33
CA THR A 3 8.80 -7.22 18.17
C THR A 3 7.61 -6.56 17.51
N ALA A 4 7.83 -5.90 16.37
CA ALA A 4 6.74 -5.51 15.50
C ALA A 4 6.09 -6.80 15.00
N THR A 5 4.97 -7.18 15.61
CA THR A 5 4.14 -8.27 15.13
C THR A 5 3.60 -7.80 13.78
N VAL A 6 4.24 -8.22 12.69
CA VAL A 6 3.66 -8.09 11.36
C VAL A 6 2.49 -9.06 11.38
N GLU A 7 1.33 -8.57 11.82
CA GLU A 7 0.07 -9.27 11.57
C GLU A 7 0.04 -9.49 10.07
N VAL A 8 0.13 -10.76 9.68
CA VAL A 8 0.01 -11.19 8.29
C VAL A 8 -1.40 -10.76 7.89
N LEU A 9 -1.52 -9.56 7.31
CA LEU A 9 -2.72 -9.14 6.62
C LEU A 9 -3.01 -10.25 5.63
N SER A 10 -4.17 -10.89 5.75
CA SER A 10 -4.62 -11.76 4.69
C SER A 10 -4.74 -10.92 3.42
N THR A 11 -4.63 -11.53 2.24
CA THR A 11 -4.80 -10.82 0.97
C THR A 11 -6.10 -9.99 0.94
N ASP A 12 -7.17 -10.46 1.59
CA ASP A 12 -8.44 -9.75 1.76
C ASP A 12 -8.31 -8.47 2.61
N ASP A 13 -7.52 -8.51 3.69
CA ASP A 13 -7.29 -7.33 4.53
C ASP A 13 -6.38 -6.31 3.84
N ALA A 14 -5.40 -6.77 3.05
CA ALA A 14 -4.57 -5.90 2.22
C ALA A 14 -5.38 -5.19 1.13
N GLU A 15 -6.27 -5.92 0.45
CA GLU A 15 -7.22 -5.35 -0.52
C GLU A 15 -8.17 -4.35 0.14
N ARG A 16 -8.72 -4.69 1.31
CA ARG A 16 -9.57 -3.78 2.08
C ARG A 16 -8.81 -2.51 2.45
N ARG A 17 -7.56 -2.65 2.91
CA ARG A 17 -6.73 -1.50 3.29
C ARG A 17 -6.37 -0.62 2.10
N ARG A 18 -6.09 -1.20 0.93
CA ARG A 18 -5.93 -0.46 -0.33
C ARG A 18 -7.17 0.36 -0.66
N ALA A 19 -8.35 -0.25 -0.60
CA ALA A 19 -9.61 0.43 -0.90
C ALA A 19 -9.86 1.61 0.05
N GLU A 20 -9.54 1.46 1.35
CA GLU A 20 -9.63 2.55 2.33
C GLU A 20 -8.69 3.71 2.01
N ILE A 21 -7.43 3.42 1.67
CA ILE A 21 -6.43 4.43 1.33
C ILE A 21 -6.85 5.22 0.07
N LEU A 22 -7.30 4.52 -0.96
CA LEU A 22 -7.76 5.13 -2.21
C LEU A 22 -9.03 5.97 -2.03
N SER A 23 -9.99 5.47 -1.25
CA SER A 23 -11.19 6.22 -0.87
C SER A 23 -10.84 7.50 -0.11
N ALA A 24 -9.88 7.43 0.81
CA ALA A 24 -9.40 8.59 1.55
C ALA A 24 -8.64 9.59 0.65
N ALA A 25 -7.90 9.14 -0.36
CA ALA A 25 -7.21 9.99 -1.31
C ALA A 25 -8.15 10.64 -2.35
N GLY A 26 -9.37 10.11 -2.50
CA GLY A 26 -10.38 10.65 -3.41
C GLY A 26 -10.14 10.29 -4.88
N GLY A 27 -9.50 9.14 -5.15
CA GLY A 27 -9.25 8.68 -6.50
C GLY A 27 -8.68 7.26 -6.55
N ASP A 28 -8.45 6.79 -7.77
CA ASP A 28 -7.79 5.52 -8.05
C ASP A 28 -6.26 5.61 -8.02
N GLU A 29 -5.62 4.45 -7.81
CA GLU A 29 -4.18 4.30 -7.66
C GLU A 29 -3.41 4.80 -8.90
N GLN A 30 -3.95 4.56 -10.09
CA GLN A 30 -3.35 5.01 -11.33
C GLN A 30 -3.32 6.54 -11.41
N SER A 31 -4.43 7.21 -11.09
CA SER A 31 -4.49 8.67 -11.05
C SER A 31 -3.55 9.27 -9.98
N LEU A 32 -3.35 8.59 -8.86
CA LEU A 32 -2.33 8.95 -7.86
C LEU A 32 -0.92 8.86 -8.45
N ARG A 33 -0.57 7.75 -9.11
CA ARG A 33 0.75 7.57 -9.74
C ARG A 33 1.00 8.57 -10.88
N ASP A 34 -0.01 8.86 -11.69
CA ASP A 34 0.11 9.83 -12.78
C ASP A 34 0.35 11.26 -12.25
N ARG A 35 -0.26 11.63 -11.11
CA ARG A 35 0.01 12.89 -10.42
C ARG A 35 1.37 12.91 -9.73
N ALA A 36 1.80 11.77 -9.18
CA ALA A 36 3.14 11.60 -8.61
C ALA A 36 4.23 11.88 -9.64
N ALA A 37 4.08 11.31 -10.85
CA ALA A 37 5.00 11.52 -11.97
C ALA A 37 5.10 12.99 -12.40
N GLN A 38 4.04 13.76 -12.18
CA GLN A 38 3.98 15.20 -12.46
C GLN A 38 4.39 16.08 -11.27
N TYR A 39 4.82 15.49 -10.15
CA TYR A 39 5.10 16.18 -8.88
C TYR A 39 3.91 17.04 -8.40
N ALA A 40 2.68 16.61 -8.72
CA ALA A 40 1.45 17.36 -8.49
C ALA A 40 0.60 16.78 -7.34
N LEU A 41 1.22 16.02 -6.43
CA LEU A 41 0.52 15.44 -5.27
C LEU A 41 0.38 16.46 -4.15
N SER A 42 -0.81 16.49 -3.55
CA SER A 42 -0.99 17.08 -2.22
C SER A 42 -0.31 16.21 -1.15
N ALA A 43 -0.02 16.79 0.02
CA ALA A 43 0.55 16.04 1.15
C ALA A 43 -0.30 14.82 1.57
N ARG A 44 -1.62 14.91 1.41
CA ARG A 44 -2.55 13.81 1.67
C ARG A 44 -2.40 12.68 0.65
N GLU A 45 -2.28 13.02 -0.63
CA GLU A 45 -2.10 12.04 -1.69
C GLU A 45 -0.71 11.40 -1.65
N LEU A 46 0.32 12.15 -1.25
CA LEU A 46 1.66 11.60 -1.01
C LEU A 46 1.63 10.55 0.12
N ALA A 47 1.03 10.87 1.26
CA ALA A 47 0.89 9.92 2.36
C ALA A 47 0.06 8.68 1.97
N ALA A 48 -0.93 8.83 1.08
CA ALA A 48 -1.68 7.71 0.54
C ALA A 48 -0.81 6.83 -0.37
N LEU A 49 0.01 7.43 -1.23
CA LEU A 49 0.94 6.70 -2.10
C LEU A 49 1.99 5.93 -1.29
N ASP A 50 2.60 6.57 -0.28
CA ASP A 50 3.56 5.91 0.62
C ASP A 50 2.94 4.69 1.33
N ALA A 51 1.67 4.80 1.74
CA ALA A 51 0.95 3.70 2.37
C ALA A 51 0.64 2.55 1.40
N LEU A 52 0.37 2.84 0.13
CA LEU A 52 0.19 1.83 -0.91
C LEU A 52 1.51 1.12 -1.22
N ASP A 53 2.62 1.85 -1.34
CA ASP A 53 3.94 1.27 -1.57
C ASP A 53 4.38 0.38 -0.40
N ALA A 54 4.04 0.75 0.84
CA ALA A 54 4.27 -0.09 2.01
C ALA A 54 3.44 -1.40 1.96
N LEU A 55 2.20 -1.35 1.47
CA LEU A 55 1.37 -2.55 1.28
C LEU A 55 1.91 -3.43 0.14
N ASP A 56 2.35 -2.85 -0.97
CA ASP A 56 3.03 -3.57 -2.06
C ASP A 56 4.31 -4.26 -1.58
N ALA A 57 5.12 -3.57 -0.78
CA ALA A 57 6.33 -4.15 -0.21
C ALA A 57 6.01 -5.32 0.72
N LEU A 58 4.96 -5.21 1.54
CA LEU A 58 4.50 -6.30 2.39
C LEU A 58 3.99 -7.50 1.58
N ASP A 59 3.21 -7.27 0.52
CA ASP A 59 2.72 -8.35 -0.34
C ASP A 59 3.88 -9.04 -1.08
N TYR A 60 4.86 -8.28 -1.57
CA TYR A 60 6.08 -8.84 -2.16
C TYR A 60 6.86 -9.71 -1.16
N LEU A 61 7.04 -9.24 0.08
CA LEU A 61 7.75 -9.97 1.13
C LEU A 61 6.99 -11.23 1.58
N LEU A 62 5.66 -11.20 1.60
CA LEU A 62 4.81 -12.32 2.04
C LEU A 62 4.55 -13.34 0.92
N GLY A 63 4.39 -12.88 -0.33
CA GLY A 63 4.22 -13.70 -1.52
C GLY A 63 5.52 -14.38 -1.96
N GLY A 64 6.67 -13.72 -1.76
CA GLY A 64 8.00 -14.27 -2.05
C GLY A 64 8.42 -15.43 -1.14
N HIS A 65 7.77 -15.64 0.01
CA HIS A 65 8.00 -16.77 0.90
C HIS A 65 7.12 -18.00 0.60
N ARG A 66 6.26 -17.95 -0.43
CA ARG A 66 5.38 -19.06 -0.83
C ARG A 66 5.95 -19.95 -1.93
N THR A 67 7.24 -19.84 -2.22
CA THR A 67 7.99 -20.78 -3.06
C THR A 67 9.23 -21.22 -2.31
N GLU A 68 9.08 -22.16 -1.38
CA GLU A 68 10.11 -23.13 -0.90
C GLU A 68 9.63 -23.80 0.40
N ASN A 69 8.68 -24.74 0.26
CA ASN A 69 8.65 -25.98 1.06
C ASN A 69 7.87 -27.06 0.33
#